data_AF-A0A0A3XHK5-F1
#
_entry.id   AF-A0A0A3XHK5-F1
#
_cell.length_a   1.000
_cell.length_b   1.000
_cell.length_c   1.000
_cell.angle_alpha   90.00
_cell.angle_beta   90.00
_cell.angle_gamma   90.00
#
_symmetry.space_group_name_H-M   'P 1'
#
loop_
_entity.id
_entity.type
_entity.pdbx_description
1 polymer ?
#
loop_
_entity_poly.entity_id
_entity_poly.type
_entity_poly.pdbx_seq_one_letter_code
_entity_poly.pdbx_strand_id
1 'polypeptide(L)' 'MDILIERACGLDVHKKSITACVMTPEGKEIKTFRTHTVFLLDLI' A
#
# COMPACT_ATOMS: atom_id res chain seq x y z
N MET A 1 6.03 -14.92 13.27
CA MET A 1 5.38 -14.77 11.96
C MET A 1 6.50 -14.72 10.96
N ASP A 2 6.64 -15.78 10.16
CA ASP A 2 7.78 -15.89 9.26
C ASP A 2 7.53 -15.00 8.03
N ILE A 3 8.51 -14.16 7.71
CA ILE A 3 8.44 -13.30 6.53
C ILE A 3 8.72 -14.19 5.31
N LEU A 4 7.66 -14.53 4.57
CA LEU A 4 7.78 -15.31 3.34
C LEU A 4 8.28 -14.43 2.16
N ILE A 5 7.89 -13.15 2.16
CA ILE A 5 8.25 -12.16 1.15
C ILE A 5 8.58 -10.86 1.87
N GLU A 6 9.84 -10.43 1.80
CA GLU A 6 10.34 -9.22 2.48
C GLU A 6 9.68 -7.93 1.95
N ARG A 7 9.35 -7.89 0.67
CA ARG A 7 8.81 -6.72 -0.02
C ARG A 7 7.40 -6.99 -0.53
N ALA A 8 6.45 -7.05 0.40
CA ALA A 8 5.03 -7.21 0.09
C ALA A 8 4.20 -6.12 0.78
N CYS A 9 3.10 -5.73 0.14
CA CYS A 9 2.07 -4.89 0.74
C CYS A 9 0.68 -5.41 0.37
N GLY A 10 -0.29 -5.22 1.26
CA GLY A 10 -1.69 -5.45 0.97
C GLY A 10 -2.29 -4.23 0.28
N LEU A 11 -3.08 -4.44 -0.76
CA LEU A 11 -3.80 -3.38 -1.48
C LEU A 11 -5.30 -3.66 -1.44
N ASP A 12 -6.07 -2.73 -0.89
CA ASP A 12 -7.53 -2.71 -1.01
C ASP A 12 -7.94 -1.65 -2.05
N VAL A 13 -8.50 -2.11 -3.17
CA VAL A 13 -8.85 -1.26 -4.32
C VAL A 13 -10.36 -1.07 -4.35
N HIS A 14 -10.82 0.16 -4.14
CA HIS A 14 -12.23 0.51 -4.17
C HIS A 14 -12.50 1.67 -5.14
N LYS A 15 -12.93 1.35 -6.36
CA LYS A 15 -13.34 2.30 -7.43
C LYS A 15 -12.36 3.46 -7.64
N LYS A 16 -12.46 4.52 -6.82
CA LYS A 16 -11.68 5.76 -6.90
C LYS A 16 -10.49 5.83 -5.91
N SER A 17 -10.37 4.86 -5.00
CA SER A 17 -9.33 4.84 -3.96
C SER A 17 -8.58 3.51 -3.92
N ILE A 18 -7.32 3.56 -3.52
CA ILE A 18 -6.47 2.41 -3.21
C ILE A 18 -5.93 2.62 -1.81
N THR A 19 -6.15 1.69 -0.89
CA THR A 19 -5.53 1.71 0.44
C THR A 19 -4.43 0.66 0.48
N ALA A 20 -3.19 1.10 0.67
CA ALA A 20 -2.04 0.25 0.85
C ALA A 20 -1.74 0.04 2.34
N CYS A 21 -1.35 -1.17 2.69
CA CYS A 21 -0.92 -1.56 4.02
C CYS A 21 0.40 -2.33 3.94
N VAL A 22 1.41 -1.93 4.70
CA VAL A 22 2.68 -2.65 4.84
C VAL A 22 2.97 -2.90 6.31
N MET A 23 3.58 -4.05 6.58
CA MET A 23 4.10 -4.40 7.90
C MET A 23 5.60 -4.08 7.91
N THR A 24 6.03 -3.14 8.74
CA THR A 24 7.42 -2.79 8.97
C THR A 24 7.86 -3.24 10.37
N PRO A 25 9.17 -3.24 10.69
CA PRO A 25 9.65 -3.46 12.05
C PRO A 25 9.06 -2.46 13.08
N GLU A 26 8.74 -1.24 12.65
CA GLU A 26 8.15 -0.18 13.48
C GLU A 26 6.64 -0.34 13.65
N GLY A 27 6.00 -1.18 12.83
CA GLY A 27 4.60 -1.54 12.96
C GLY A 27 3.85 -1.53 11.63
N LYS A 28 2.54 -1.30 11.72
CA LYS A 28 1.65 -1.26 10.55
C LYS A 28 1.62 0.16 9.99
N GLU A 29 1.97 0.32 8.73
CA GLU A 29 1.78 1.57 7.99
C GLU A 29 0.61 1.44 7.00
N ILE A 30 -0.23 2.46 6.94
CA ILE A 30 -1.39 2.52 6.05
C ILE A 30 -1.38 3.85 5.31
N LYS A 31 -1.54 3.81 3.99
CA LYS A 31 -1.65 5.00 3.15
C LYS A 31 -2.72 4.82 2.07
N THR A 32 -3.50 5.86 1.82
CA THR A 32 -4.57 5.85 0.81
C THR A 32 -4.22 6.77 -0.36
N PHE A 33 -4.45 6.27 -1.57
CA PHE A 33 -4.18 6.92 -2.84
C PHE A 33 -5.46 6.97 -3.69
N ARG A 34 -5.43 7.76 -4.76
CA ARG A 34 -6.48 7.74 -5.80
C ARG A 34 -6.07 6.82 -6.95
N THR A 35 -7.05 6.33 -7.70
CA THR A 35 -6.83 5.36 -8.79
C THR A 35 -6.45 5.97 -10.14
N HIS A 36 -6.50 7.30 -10.30
CA HIS A 36 -6.09 7.92 -11.56
C HIS A 36 -4.56 8.03 -11.62
N THR A 37 -3.98 7.73 -12.78
CA THR A 37 -2.53 7.66 -13.03
C THR A 37 -1.75 8.87 -12.49
N VAL A 38 -2.30 10.08 -12.62
CA VAL A 38 -1.65 11.30 -12.10
C VAL A 38 -1.41 11.27 -10.58
N PHE A 39 -2.31 10.65 -9.81
CA PHE A 39 -2.18 10.52 -8.36
C PHE A 39 -1.34 9.30 -7.95
N LEU A 40 -1.12 8.34 -8.86
CA LEU A 40 -0.21 7.22 -8.62
C LEU A 40 1.26 7.63 -8.76
N LEU A 41 1.55 8.81 -9.34
CA LEU A 41 2.91 9.35 -9.35
C LEU A 41 3.43 9.67 -7.94
N ASP A 42 2.55 9.89 -6.96
CA ASP A 42 2.91 10.10 -5.54
C ASP A 42 3.46 8.82 -4.86
N LEU A 43 3.47 7.68 -5.56
CA LEU A 43 4.03 6.41 -5.10
C LEU A 43 5.50 6.20 -5.50
N ILE A 44 6.05 7.02 -6.41
CA ILE A 44 7.39 6.87 -6.99
C ILE A 44 8.38 7.82 -6.33
#